data_AF-A0A3B8YWD8-F1
#
_entry.id   AF-A0A3B8YWD8-F1
#
_cell.length_a   1.000
_cell.length_b   1.000
_cell.length_c   1.000
_cell.angle_alpha   90.00
_cell.angle_beta   90.00
_cell.angle_gamma   90.00
#
_symmetry.space_group_name_H-M   'P 1'
#
loop_
_entity.id
_entity.type
_entity.pdbx_description
1 polymer ?
#
loop_
_entity_poly.entity_id
_entity_poly.type
_entity_poly.pdbx_seq_one_letter_code
_entity_poly.pdbx_strand_id
1 'polypeptide(L)'
;WVRAVEYADSIGIDLINSSLGYTAFDDTTLNYKPESLDGKTSFMTLAANRAYEKGMILVTSAGNEGNKPWQKISAPGDAQHALTVGAVGTDSLIASFSSKGFTADNRLKPDIVSAGKNTVTISNNGLLDFTNGTSLSSPFVAGLVASLWSVNPSMNRAEVLDIVKRSSDRYNRPDSVYGYGIPDFRKAVRVVLSKLETHEKLVAEDCFSISRTAKNSFEITITEPDFSFDAYTVNVLDESGNLIAKHEFENEKLIVPVQQEVKKANQFIHFVFKSPFTQKTVRFKL
;
A
#
# COMPACT_ATOMS: atom_id res chain seq x y z
N TRP A 1 -7.52 -16.25 14.44
CA TRP A 1 -7.48 -15.27 13.33
C TRP A 1 -8.66 -14.29 13.37
N VAL A 2 -9.92 -14.74 13.28
CA VAL A 2 -11.11 -13.85 13.27
C VAL A 2 -11.09 -12.83 14.42
N ARG A 3 -10.88 -13.29 15.66
CA ARG A 3 -10.75 -12.40 16.85
C ARG A 3 -9.66 -11.33 16.72
N ALA A 4 -8.57 -11.60 16.02
CA ALA A 4 -7.51 -10.62 15.82
C ALA A 4 -7.93 -9.53 14.82
N VAL A 5 -8.70 -9.90 13.80
CA VAL A 5 -9.29 -8.93 12.86
C VAL A 5 -10.36 -8.09 13.54
N GLU A 6 -11.21 -8.70 14.37
CA GLU A 6 -12.20 -7.97 15.19
C GLU A 6 -11.52 -7.01 16.17
N TYR A 7 -10.41 -7.42 16.77
CA TYR A 7 -9.62 -6.53 17.63
C TYR A 7 -9.01 -5.37 16.84
N ALA A 8 -8.46 -5.63 15.65
CA ALA A 8 -7.92 -4.59 14.78
C ALA A 8 -8.99 -3.55 14.38
N ASP A 9 -10.20 -3.98 14.04
CA ASP A 9 -11.36 -3.10 13.82
C ASP A 9 -11.67 -2.26 15.07
N SER A 10 -11.68 -2.90 16.26
CA SER A 10 -12.03 -2.24 17.53
C SER A 10 -11.09 -1.10 17.94
N ILE A 11 -9.86 -1.08 17.43
CA ILE A 11 -8.86 -0.03 17.71
C ILE A 11 -8.61 0.89 16.51
N GLY A 12 -9.41 0.77 15.45
CA GLY A 12 -9.36 1.67 14.29
C GLY A 12 -8.19 1.42 13.32
N ILE A 13 -7.76 0.17 13.14
CA ILE A 13 -6.73 -0.16 12.14
C ILE A 13 -7.27 -0.03 10.72
N ASP A 14 -6.63 0.79 9.88
CA ASP A 14 -7.04 0.98 8.48
C ASP A 14 -6.56 -0.13 7.52
N LEU A 15 -5.44 -0.79 7.84
CA LEU A 15 -4.83 -1.80 6.99
C LEU A 15 -4.25 -2.94 7.80
N ILE A 16 -4.57 -4.18 7.41
CA ILE A 16 -3.99 -5.39 7.98
C ILE A 16 -3.22 -6.19 6.93
N ASN A 17 -2.04 -6.67 7.32
CA ASN A 17 -1.33 -7.71 6.60
C ASN A 17 -1.62 -9.07 7.24
N SER A 18 -1.96 -10.09 6.45
CA SER A 18 -2.08 -11.46 6.94
C SER A 18 -1.28 -12.45 6.10
N SER A 19 -0.18 -12.92 6.69
CA SER A 19 0.67 -13.98 6.15
C SER A 19 0.31 -15.38 6.69
N LEU A 20 -0.97 -15.58 7.04
CA LEU A 20 -1.54 -16.82 7.58
C LEU A 20 -2.67 -17.29 6.67
N GLY A 21 -2.71 -18.59 6.38
CA GLY A 21 -3.85 -19.19 5.70
C GLY A 21 -3.98 -20.68 5.99
N TYR A 22 -5.20 -21.20 5.86
CA TYR A 22 -5.53 -22.60 6.16
C TYR A 22 -6.18 -23.30 4.98
N THR A 23 -5.87 -24.58 4.86
CA THR A 23 -6.49 -25.53 3.93
C THR A 23 -6.84 -26.84 4.64
N ALA A 24 -6.05 -27.22 5.66
CA ALA A 24 -6.26 -28.39 6.50
C ALA A 24 -6.31 -28.03 7.99
N PHE A 25 -6.96 -28.89 8.78
CA PHE A 25 -7.20 -28.78 10.21
C PHE A 25 -6.97 -30.13 10.91
N ASP A 26 -6.83 -30.10 12.24
CA ASP A 26 -6.65 -31.31 13.06
C ASP A 26 -7.83 -32.28 12.91
N ASP A 27 -9.06 -31.74 12.91
CA ASP A 27 -10.23 -32.48 12.46
C ASP A 27 -10.31 -32.44 10.94
N THR A 28 -9.88 -33.53 10.31
CA THR A 28 -9.81 -33.65 8.84
C THR A 28 -11.17 -33.50 8.15
N THR A 29 -12.29 -33.64 8.87
CA THR A 29 -13.63 -33.41 8.31
C THR A 29 -13.89 -31.92 8.01
N LEU A 30 -13.10 -31.03 8.64
CA LEU A 30 -13.14 -29.58 8.43
C LEU A 30 -12.20 -29.11 7.31
N ASN A 31 -11.38 -30.00 6.73
CA ASN A 31 -10.45 -29.63 5.66
C ASN A 31 -11.21 -28.99 4.50
N TYR A 32 -10.67 -27.87 4.01
CA TYR A 32 -11.20 -27.23 2.83
C TYR A 32 -10.88 -28.04 1.59
N LYS A 33 -11.83 -28.04 0.66
CA LYS A 33 -11.64 -28.58 -0.69
C LYS A 33 -11.47 -27.41 -1.66
N PRO A 34 -10.95 -27.62 -2.88
CA PRO A 34 -10.82 -26.55 -3.85
C PRO A 34 -12.15 -25.79 -4.07
N GLU A 35 -13.29 -26.47 -3.97
CA GLU A 35 -14.63 -25.89 -4.08
C GLU A 35 -14.98 -24.94 -2.93
N SER A 36 -14.30 -25.06 -1.78
CA SER A 36 -14.46 -24.17 -0.62
C SER A 36 -13.80 -22.80 -0.83
N LEU A 37 -12.97 -22.62 -1.86
CA LEU A 37 -12.34 -21.34 -2.20
C LEU A 37 -13.31 -20.46 -3.00
N ASP A 38 -14.50 -20.21 -2.48
CA ASP A 38 -15.59 -19.50 -3.16
C ASP A 38 -15.82 -18.09 -2.62
N GLY A 39 -14.97 -17.60 -1.71
CA GLY A 39 -15.14 -16.30 -1.08
C GLY A 39 -16.17 -16.27 0.05
N LYS A 40 -16.82 -17.40 0.36
CA LYS A 40 -18.02 -17.47 1.20
C LYS A 40 -18.01 -18.61 2.23
N THR A 41 -17.20 -19.65 2.02
CA THR A 41 -17.20 -20.85 2.86
C THR A 41 -16.34 -20.67 4.12
N SER A 42 -15.09 -20.21 3.97
CA SER A 42 -14.16 -20.12 5.09
C SER A 42 -14.50 -18.99 6.05
N PHE A 43 -14.45 -19.26 7.36
CA PHE A 43 -14.63 -18.23 8.39
C PHE A 43 -13.60 -17.09 8.28
N MET A 44 -12.35 -17.38 7.87
CA MET A 44 -11.37 -16.31 7.65
C MET A 44 -11.77 -15.42 6.48
N THR A 45 -12.28 -16.03 5.41
CA THR A 45 -12.68 -15.33 4.18
C THR A 45 -13.90 -14.45 4.42
N LEU A 46 -14.88 -14.94 5.17
CA LEU A 46 -16.04 -14.14 5.60
C LEU A 46 -15.62 -12.95 6.48
N ALA A 47 -14.74 -13.17 7.45
CA ALA A 47 -14.25 -12.10 8.31
C ALA A 47 -13.34 -11.10 7.54
N ALA A 48 -12.57 -11.56 6.56
CA ALA A 48 -11.82 -10.71 5.63
C ALA A 48 -12.72 -9.77 4.83
N ASN A 49 -13.81 -10.28 4.25
CA ASN A 49 -14.77 -9.46 3.53
C ASN A 49 -15.45 -8.44 4.45
N ARG A 50 -15.85 -8.85 5.66
CA ARG A 50 -16.44 -7.94 6.66
C ARG A 50 -15.49 -6.84 7.12
N ALA A 51 -14.21 -7.14 7.31
CA ALA A 51 -13.20 -6.14 7.64
C ALA A 51 -13.11 -5.07 6.55
N TYR A 52 -13.18 -5.48 5.28
CA TYR A 52 -13.21 -4.55 4.16
C TYR A 52 -14.47 -3.70 4.12
N GLU A 53 -15.64 -4.29 4.38
CA GLU A 53 -16.91 -3.56 4.48
C GLU A 53 -16.84 -2.49 5.60
N LYS A 54 -16.13 -2.78 6.69
CA LYS A 54 -15.95 -1.87 7.83
C LYS A 54 -15.02 -0.70 7.61
N GLY A 55 -14.11 -0.76 6.64
CA GLY A 55 -13.12 0.30 6.50
C GLY A 55 -11.76 -0.17 6.02
N MET A 56 -11.43 -1.42 6.30
CA MET A 56 -10.05 -1.87 6.31
C MET A 56 -9.58 -2.37 4.95
N ILE A 57 -8.32 -2.16 4.63
CA ILE A 57 -7.64 -2.89 3.56
C ILE A 57 -7.04 -4.17 4.15
N LEU A 58 -7.37 -5.32 3.58
CA LEU A 58 -6.70 -6.57 3.90
C LEU A 58 -5.74 -6.96 2.78
N VAL A 59 -4.45 -7.01 3.09
CA VAL A 59 -3.42 -7.58 2.23
C VAL A 59 -3.05 -8.96 2.76
N THR A 60 -3.09 -9.99 1.92
CA THR A 60 -2.85 -11.37 2.36
C THR A 60 -1.93 -12.13 1.42
N SER A 61 -1.10 -13.01 1.98
CA SER A 61 -0.24 -13.89 1.19
C SER A 61 -1.07 -14.93 0.43
N ALA A 62 -0.70 -15.24 -0.81
CA ALA A 62 -1.39 -16.26 -1.60
C ALA A 62 -1.26 -17.68 -1.02
N GLY A 63 -0.20 -17.95 -0.26
CA GLY A 63 0.15 -19.28 0.27
C GLY A 63 1.31 -19.92 -0.48
N ASN A 64 1.93 -20.95 0.10
CA ASN A 64 3.13 -21.61 -0.43
C ASN A 64 2.84 -23.04 -0.93
N GLU A 65 1.69 -23.22 -1.58
CA GLU A 65 1.17 -24.53 -1.99
C GLU A 65 1.39 -24.83 -3.48
N GLY A 66 1.96 -23.90 -4.26
CA GLY A 66 2.06 -23.99 -5.72
C GLY A 66 2.79 -25.22 -6.26
N ASN A 67 3.74 -25.74 -5.49
CA ASN A 67 4.52 -26.96 -5.78
C ASN A 67 4.14 -28.15 -4.88
N LYS A 68 3.03 -28.04 -4.13
CA LYS A 68 2.49 -29.10 -3.25
C LYS A 68 1.19 -29.66 -3.86
N PRO A 69 0.61 -30.75 -3.34
CA PRO A 69 -0.63 -31.31 -3.90
C PRO A 69 -1.81 -30.33 -3.99
N TRP A 70 -1.91 -29.36 -3.06
CA TRP A 70 -3.01 -28.38 -3.07
C TRP A 70 -2.98 -27.42 -4.26
N GLN A 71 -1.80 -26.90 -4.63
CA GLN A 71 -1.55 -26.00 -5.78
C GLN A 71 -2.38 -24.71 -5.86
N LYS A 72 -3.29 -24.45 -4.93
CA LYS A 72 -4.22 -23.32 -4.96
C LYS A 72 -3.89 -22.31 -3.87
N ILE A 73 -4.43 -21.10 -3.98
CA ILE A 73 -4.42 -20.16 -2.85
C ILE A 73 -5.09 -20.78 -1.61
N SER A 74 -4.77 -20.28 -0.42
CA SER A 74 -5.46 -20.65 0.82
C SER A 74 -6.40 -19.54 1.29
N ALA A 75 -7.38 -19.86 2.14
CA ALA A 75 -8.18 -18.84 2.81
C ALA A 75 -7.30 -18.05 3.79
N PRO A 76 -7.37 -16.70 3.84
CA PRO A 76 -8.41 -15.84 3.27
C PRO A 76 -8.06 -15.24 1.89
N GLY A 77 -7.07 -15.78 1.17
CA GLY A 77 -6.67 -15.32 -0.16
C GLY A 77 -7.79 -15.39 -1.21
N ASP A 78 -8.82 -16.19 -0.97
CA ASP A 78 -10.02 -16.25 -1.79
C ASP A 78 -11.07 -15.17 -1.44
N ALA A 79 -10.83 -14.28 -0.48
CA ALA A 79 -11.75 -13.18 -0.15
C ALA A 79 -11.87 -12.19 -1.32
N GLN A 80 -13.09 -11.68 -1.55
CA GLN A 80 -13.42 -10.82 -2.69
C GLN A 80 -12.67 -9.50 -2.66
N HIS A 81 -12.52 -8.94 -1.46
CA HIS A 81 -11.94 -7.62 -1.28
C HIS A 81 -10.51 -7.62 -0.72
N ALA A 82 -9.96 -8.80 -0.41
CA ALA A 82 -8.56 -8.91 -0.03
C ALA A 82 -7.65 -8.66 -1.24
N LEU A 83 -6.54 -7.97 -1.03
CA LEU A 83 -5.44 -7.91 -1.98
C LEU A 83 -4.52 -9.11 -1.73
N THR A 84 -4.64 -10.14 -2.56
CA THR A 84 -3.89 -11.39 -2.41
C THR A 84 -2.59 -11.34 -3.20
N VAL A 85 -1.46 -11.60 -2.54
CA VAL A 85 -0.12 -11.36 -3.08
C VAL A 85 0.64 -12.68 -3.24
N GLY A 86 0.95 -13.03 -4.49
CA GLY A 86 1.86 -14.13 -4.82
C GLY A 86 3.34 -13.71 -4.78
N ALA A 87 4.24 -14.67 -5.01
CA ALA A 87 5.68 -14.48 -4.85
C ALA A 87 6.45 -14.63 -6.18
N VAL A 88 7.32 -13.68 -6.47
CA VAL A 88 8.35 -13.73 -7.51
C VAL A 88 9.76 -13.61 -6.89
N GLY A 89 10.78 -13.99 -7.66
CA GLY A 89 12.17 -13.59 -7.39
C GLY A 89 12.47 -12.17 -7.88
N THR A 90 13.67 -11.69 -7.59
CA THR A 90 14.19 -10.42 -8.13
C THR A 90 14.42 -10.45 -9.64
N ASP A 91 14.46 -11.65 -10.23
CA ASP A 91 14.43 -11.93 -11.66
C ASP A 91 13.03 -11.81 -12.28
N SER A 92 12.02 -11.42 -11.49
CA SER A 92 10.60 -11.35 -11.87
C SER A 92 9.97 -12.68 -12.27
N LEU A 93 10.66 -13.81 -12.02
CA LEU A 93 10.12 -15.14 -12.27
C LEU A 93 9.28 -15.61 -11.09
N ILE A 94 8.13 -16.21 -11.37
CA ILE A 94 7.27 -16.79 -10.34
C ILE A 94 8.03 -17.81 -9.50
N ALA A 95 7.87 -17.71 -8.18
CA ALA A 95 8.38 -18.70 -7.27
C ALA A 95 7.57 -19.99 -7.41
N SER A 96 8.23 -21.14 -7.51
CA SER A 96 7.53 -22.42 -7.71
C SER A 96 6.53 -22.77 -6.60
N PHE A 97 6.78 -22.29 -5.38
CA PHE A 97 5.88 -22.45 -4.25
C PHE A 97 4.68 -21.49 -4.28
N SER A 98 4.70 -20.42 -5.08
CA SER A 98 3.64 -19.41 -5.06
C SER A 98 2.32 -20.05 -5.48
N SER A 99 1.33 -19.92 -4.60
CA SER A 99 -0.01 -20.44 -4.88
C SER A 99 -0.69 -19.64 -5.99
N LYS A 100 -1.58 -20.32 -6.72
CA LYS A 100 -2.23 -19.82 -7.93
C LYS A 100 -3.75 -19.99 -7.83
N GLY A 101 -4.49 -19.20 -8.58
CA GLY A 101 -5.95 -19.31 -8.69
C GLY A 101 -6.37 -20.25 -9.83
N PHE A 102 -7.52 -20.01 -10.47
CA PHE A 102 -8.62 -19.17 -9.98
C PHE A 102 -9.22 -19.72 -8.67
N THR A 103 -10.02 -18.89 -8.00
CA THR A 103 -10.96 -19.34 -6.96
C THR A 103 -12.00 -20.30 -7.56
N ALA A 104 -12.75 -21.03 -6.73
CA ALA A 104 -13.80 -21.94 -7.16
C ALA A 104 -14.91 -21.23 -7.97
N ASP A 105 -15.17 -19.96 -7.65
CA ASP A 105 -16.13 -19.09 -8.32
C ASP A 105 -15.49 -18.23 -9.44
N ASN A 106 -14.34 -18.66 -9.97
CA ASN A 106 -13.64 -18.08 -11.13
C ASN A 106 -13.11 -16.64 -10.96
N ARG A 107 -12.95 -16.15 -9.72
CA ARG A 107 -12.26 -14.87 -9.49
C ARG A 107 -10.76 -15.03 -9.65
N LEU A 108 -10.17 -14.03 -10.30
CA LEU A 108 -8.73 -13.93 -10.49
C LEU A 108 -8.03 -13.78 -9.15
N LYS A 109 -7.16 -14.73 -8.83
CA LYS A 109 -6.26 -14.72 -7.69
C LYS A 109 -4.94 -15.43 -8.06
N PRO A 110 -3.78 -15.07 -7.46
CA PRO A 110 -3.58 -13.88 -6.64
C PRO A 110 -3.92 -12.60 -7.42
N ASP A 111 -4.13 -11.48 -6.74
CA ASP A 111 -4.38 -10.21 -7.40
C ASP A 111 -3.11 -9.67 -8.07
N ILE A 112 -1.98 -9.79 -7.39
CA ILE A 112 -0.67 -9.29 -7.85
C ILE A 112 0.43 -10.20 -7.31
N VAL A 113 1.65 -9.99 -7.77
CA VAL A 113 2.86 -10.64 -7.22
C VAL A 113 3.88 -9.62 -6.75
N SER A 114 4.71 -10.02 -5.80
CA SER A 114 5.82 -9.21 -5.30
C SER A 114 6.99 -10.10 -4.86
N ALA A 115 8.12 -9.50 -4.51
CA ALA A 115 9.31 -10.22 -4.08
C ALA A 115 8.98 -11.13 -2.89
N GLY A 116 9.30 -12.41 -3.00
CA GLY A 116 9.12 -13.41 -1.93
C GLY A 116 10.01 -14.62 -2.03
N LYS A 117 10.77 -14.76 -3.13
CA LYS A 117 11.79 -15.80 -3.30
C LYS A 117 13.17 -15.22 -3.00
N ASN A 118 13.96 -15.93 -2.19
CA ASN A 118 15.29 -15.51 -1.71
C ASN A 118 15.28 -14.08 -1.16
N THR A 119 14.29 -13.78 -0.33
CA THR A 119 14.13 -12.45 0.28
C THR A 119 15.01 -12.33 1.52
N VAL A 120 15.74 -11.21 1.63
CA VAL A 120 16.56 -10.88 2.81
C VAL A 120 15.64 -10.55 3.99
N THR A 121 15.91 -11.16 5.13
CA THR A 121 15.18 -10.97 6.39
C THR A 121 16.16 -10.87 7.56
N ILE A 122 15.67 -10.41 8.70
CA ILE A 122 16.40 -10.43 9.97
C ILE A 122 15.88 -11.63 10.75
N SER A 123 16.76 -12.59 11.03
CA SER A 123 16.43 -13.79 11.79
C SER A 123 16.33 -13.50 13.30
N ASN A 124 15.87 -14.48 14.08
CA ASN A 124 15.63 -14.33 15.52
C ASN A 124 16.88 -13.99 16.36
N ASN A 125 18.08 -14.20 15.81
CA ASN A 125 19.34 -13.85 16.46
C ASN A 125 19.87 -12.47 16.00
N GLY A 126 19.10 -11.72 15.20
CA GLY A 126 19.47 -10.40 14.69
C GLY A 126 20.36 -10.41 13.44
N LEU A 127 20.72 -11.58 12.91
CA LEU A 127 21.53 -11.70 11.69
C LEU A 127 20.67 -11.71 10.43
N LEU A 128 21.26 -11.21 9.34
CA LEU A 128 20.65 -11.28 8.01
C LEU A 128 20.58 -12.73 7.53
N ASP A 129 19.44 -13.11 6.96
CA ASP A 129 19.21 -14.42 6.38
C ASP A 129 18.31 -14.32 5.13
N PHE A 130 18.30 -15.35 4.31
CA PHE A 130 17.47 -15.46 3.11
C PHE A 130 16.37 -16.49 3.32
N THR A 131 15.14 -16.09 3.02
CA THR A 131 13.99 -16.99 3.14
C THR A 131 13.07 -16.91 1.93
N ASN A 132 12.11 -17.83 1.88
CA ASN A 132 11.17 -18.01 0.79
C ASN A 132 9.74 -18.04 1.32
N GLY A 133 8.85 -17.26 0.72
CA GLY A 133 7.43 -17.30 1.04
C GLY A 133 6.64 -16.12 0.49
N THR A 134 5.40 -16.38 0.12
CA THR A 134 4.40 -15.33 -0.14
C THR A 134 4.14 -14.47 1.10
N SER A 135 4.44 -15.01 2.29
CA SER A 135 4.45 -14.33 3.59
C SER A 135 5.39 -13.13 3.67
N LEU A 136 6.37 -13.00 2.76
CA LEU A 136 7.30 -11.88 2.65
C LEU A 136 6.80 -10.86 1.62
N SER A 137 6.15 -11.34 0.55
CA SER A 137 5.53 -10.51 -0.49
C SER A 137 4.37 -9.67 0.04
N SER A 138 3.51 -10.29 0.85
CA SER A 138 2.32 -9.65 1.44
C SER A 138 2.64 -8.41 2.29
N PRO A 139 3.50 -8.47 3.33
CA PRO A 139 3.82 -7.31 4.17
C PRO A 139 4.57 -6.22 3.40
N PHE A 140 5.40 -6.58 2.42
CA PHE A 140 6.07 -5.59 1.57
C PHE A 140 5.06 -4.78 0.76
N VAL A 141 4.11 -5.46 0.11
CA VAL A 141 3.00 -4.79 -0.59
C VAL A 141 2.12 -4.00 0.38
N ALA A 142 1.81 -4.53 1.57
CA ALA A 142 1.03 -3.82 2.58
C ALA A 142 1.65 -2.47 2.95
N GLY A 143 2.97 -2.43 3.19
CA GLY A 143 3.70 -1.19 3.45
C GLY A 143 3.67 -0.21 2.28
N LEU A 144 3.79 -0.71 1.04
CA LEU A 144 3.69 0.12 -0.16
C LEU A 144 2.28 0.68 -0.38
N VAL A 145 1.24 -0.12 -0.14
CA VAL A 145 -0.17 0.32 -0.21
C VAL A 145 -0.46 1.37 0.86
N ALA A 146 -0.01 1.16 2.10
CA ALA A 146 -0.14 2.15 3.18
C ALA A 146 0.59 3.45 2.83
N SER A 147 1.80 3.36 2.28
CA SER A 147 2.59 4.52 1.85
C SER A 147 1.91 5.27 0.70
N LEU A 148 1.30 4.54 -0.25
CA LEU A 148 0.55 5.12 -1.35
C LEU A 148 -0.71 5.83 -0.86
N TRP A 149 -1.45 5.20 0.05
CA TRP A 149 -2.69 5.76 0.59
C TRP A 149 -2.41 6.99 1.47
N SER A 150 -1.30 7.02 2.21
CA SER A 150 -0.92 8.18 3.03
C SER A 150 -0.60 9.46 2.23
N VAL A 151 -0.42 9.34 0.91
CA VAL A 151 -0.30 10.52 0.02
C VAL A 151 -1.63 11.25 -0.08
N ASN A 152 -2.75 10.52 -0.17
CA ASN A 152 -4.09 11.08 -0.16
C ASN A 152 -5.02 10.23 0.74
N PRO A 153 -5.00 10.46 2.07
CA PRO A 153 -5.80 9.68 3.02
C PRO A 153 -7.31 9.76 2.80
N SER A 154 -7.79 10.81 2.12
CA SER A 154 -9.21 10.97 1.78
C SER A 154 -9.67 10.07 0.62
N MET A 155 -8.73 9.45 -0.10
CA MET A 155 -9.05 8.59 -1.24
C MET A 155 -9.78 7.33 -0.80
N ASN A 156 -10.75 6.90 -1.60
CA ASN A 156 -11.47 5.67 -1.35
C ASN A 156 -10.53 4.45 -1.48
N ARG A 157 -10.55 3.55 -0.49
CA ARG A 157 -9.74 2.32 -0.48
C ARG A 157 -9.86 1.45 -1.74
N ALA A 158 -11.05 1.38 -2.35
CA ALA A 158 -11.26 0.64 -3.60
C ALA A 158 -10.48 1.27 -4.76
N GLU A 159 -10.43 2.60 -4.83
CA GLU A 159 -9.64 3.32 -5.83
C GLU A 159 -8.14 3.12 -5.62
N VAL A 160 -7.67 3.12 -4.36
CA VAL A 160 -6.25 2.83 -4.05
C VAL A 160 -5.86 1.45 -4.56
N LEU A 161 -6.66 0.42 -4.27
CA LEU A 161 -6.40 -0.94 -4.73
C LEU A 161 -6.51 -1.07 -6.25
N ASP A 162 -7.45 -0.37 -6.90
CA ASP A 162 -7.57 -0.33 -8.35
C ASP A 162 -6.36 0.35 -9.01
N ILE A 163 -5.85 1.45 -8.45
CA ILE A 163 -4.62 2.12 -8.93
C ILE A 163 -3.43 1.16 -8.86
N VAL A 164 -3.27 0.39 -7.77
CA VAL A 164 -2.20 -0.61 -7.63
C VAL A 164 -2.32 -1.72 -8.69
N LYS A 165 -3.54 -2.23 -8.94
CA LYS A 165 -3.76 -3.25 -9.98
C LYS A 165 -3.47 -2.68 -11.37
N ARG A 166 -3.95 -1.47 -11.68
CA ARG A 166 -3.74 -0.77 -12.95
C ARG A 166 -2.28 -0.43 -13.23
N SER A 167 -1.48 -0.21 -12.19
CA SER A 167 -0.06 0.08 -12.37
C SER A 167 0.79 -1.17 -12.65
N SER A 168 0.20 -2.37 -12.59
CA SER A 168 0.93 -3.63 -12.71
C SER A 168 1.26 -4.02 -14.15
N ASP A 169 2.37 -4.73 -14.33
CA ASP A 169 2.96 -5.05 -15.65
C ASP A 169 2.09 -5.97 -16.55
N ARG A 170 1.12 -6.69 -15.97
CA ARG A 170 0.18 -7.56 -16.69
C ARG A 170 -1.27 -7.08 -16.60
N TYR A 171 -1.53 -5.82 -16.27
CA TYR A 171 -2.89 -5.32 -16.04
C TYR A 171 -3.88 -5.67 -17.18
N ASN A 172 -3.45 -5.52 -18.44
CA ASN A 172 -4.29 -5.77 -19.62
C ASN A 172 -4.45 -7.26 -19.97
N ARG A 173 -3.64 -8.15 -19.38
CA ARG A 173 -3.63 -9.59 -19.65
C ARG A 173 -3.29 -10.37 -18.38
N PRO A 174 -4.14 -10.28 -17.34
CA PRO A 174 -3.87 -10.96 -16.10
C PRO A 174 -4.06 -12.47 -16.24
N ASP A 175 -3.43 -13.24 -15.36
CA ASP A 175 -3.53 -14.69 -15.34
C ASP A 175 -3.59 -15.24 -13.90
N SER A 176 -3.94 -16.50 -13.73
CA SER A 176 -4.11 -17.13 -12.41
C SER A 176 -2.80 -17.35 -11.63
N VAL A 177 -1.64 -17.06 -12.22
CA VAL A 177 -0.32 -17.27 -11.63
C VAL A 177 0.26 -15.95 -11.14
N TYR A 178 0.27 -14.92 -11.98
CA TYR A 178 0.80 -13.59 -11.69
C TYR A 178 -0.27 -12.58 -11.25
N GLY A 179 -1.55 -12.88 -11.43
CA GLY A 179 -2.62 -11.90 -11.30
C GLY A 179 -2.47 -10.78 -12.32
N TYR A 180 -2.62 -9.53 -11.88
CA TYR A 180 -2.29 -8.33 -12.65
C TYR A 180 -0.78 -8.09 -12.76
N GLY A 181 0.07 -8.91 -12.11
CA GLY A 181 1.51 -8.88 -12.24
C GLY A 181 2.23 -8.11 -11.13
N ILE A 182 3.41 -7.53 -11.45
CA ILE A 182 4.22 -6.75 -10.51
C ILE A 182 3.78 -5.28 -10.57
N PRO A 183 3.28 -4.69 -9.46
CA PRO A 183 2.86 -3.28 -9.45
C PRO A 183 4.03 -2.30 -9.61
N ASP A 184 3.84 -1.28 -10.45
CA ASP A 184 4.72 -0.12 -10.51
C ASP A 184 4.20 0.98 -9.57
N PHE A 185 4.77 1.07 -8.37
CA PHE A 185 4.35 2.09 -7.39
C PHE A 185 4.74 3.52 -7.78
N ARG A 186 5.69 3.71 -8.71
CA ARG A 186 6.00 5.03 -9.27
C ARG A 186 4.87 5.50 -10.20
N LYS A 187 4.31 4.60 -11.02
CA LYS A 187 3.09 4.92 -11.77
C LYS A 187 1.91 5.17 -10.85
N ALA A 188 1.75 4.34 -9.81
CA ALA A 188 0.65 4.47 -8.86
C ALA A 188 0.66 5.82 -8.13
N VAL A 189 1.80 6.26 -7.58
CA VAL A 189 1.89 7.51 -6.82
C VAL A 189 1.57 8.74 -7.67
N ARG A 190 1.95 8.75 -8.95
CA ARG A 190 1.59 9.83 -9.89
C ARG A 190 0.09 9.99 -10.05
N VAL A 191 -0.65 8.88 -10.12
CA VAL A 191 -2.11 8.89 -10.20
C VAL A 191 -2.72 9.38 -8.89
N VAL A 192 -2.15 8.99 -7.74
CA VAL A 192 -2.65 9.46 -6.44
C VAL A 192 -2.42 10.97 -6.25
N LEU A 193 -1.24 11.47 -6.62
CA LEU A 193 -0.91 12.89 -6.58
C LEU A 193 -1.84 13.71 -7.49
N SER A 194 -2.15 13.21 -8.70
CA SER A 194 -3.04 13.92 -9.63
C SER A 194 -4.49 14.00 -9.16
N LYS A 195 -4.89 13.16 -8.20
CA LYS A 195 -6.20 13.18 -7.54
C LYS A 195 -6.28 14.08 -6.30
N LEU A 196 -5.18 14.71 -5.87
CA LEU A 196 -5.23 15.71 -4.80
C LEU A 196 -5.97 16.97 -5.25
N GLU A 197 -6.68 17.59 -4.31
CA GLU A 197 -7.25 18.93 -4.50
C GLU A 197 -6.16 19.92 -4.91
N THR A 198 -6.45 20.76 -5.90
CA THR A 198 -5.48 21.71 -6.44
C THR A 198 -5.72 23.10 -5.88
N HIS A 199 -4.70 23.67 -5.26
CA HIS A 199 -4.73 25.02 -4.71
C HIS A 199 -3.88 26.01 -5.51
N GLU A 200 -4.26 27.29 -5.47
CA GLU A 200 -3.52 28.37 -6.16
C GLU A 200 -2.96 29.44 -5.21
N LYS A 201 -3.51 29.56 -3.98
CA LYS A 201 -3.20 30.66 -3.04
C LYS A 201 -2.74 30.19 -1.66
N LEU A 202 -3.67 30.01 -0.73
CA LEU A 202 -3.45 29.63 0.66
C LEU A 202 -4.13 28.29 0.93
N VAL A 203 -3.44 27.42 1.65
CA VAL A 203 -4.00 26.25 2.31
C VAL A 203 -3.74 26.43 3.80
N ALA A 204 -4.79 26.35 4.60
CA ALA A 204 -4.71 26.38 6.05
C ALA A 204 -5.26 25.05 6.57
N GLU A 205 -4.42 24.35 7.32
CA GLU A 205 -4.74 23.13 8.05
C GLU A 205 -4.57 23.44 9.55
N ASP A 206 -4.95 22.50 10.42
CA ASP A 206 -4.97 22.76 11.87
C ASP A 206 -3.59 23.18 12.43
N CYS A 207 -2.52 22.50 12.03
CA CYS A 207 -1.17 22.74 12.57
C CYS A 207 -0.19 23.46 11.62
N PHE A 208 -0.61 23.76 10.39
CA PHE A 208 0.24 24.50 9.44
C PHE A 208 -0.56 25.23 8.36
N SER A 209 0.08 26.21 7.74
CA SER A 209 -0.41 26.85 6.53
C SER A 209 0.67 26.91 5.45
N ILE A 210 0.25 26.86 4.18
CA ILE A 210 1.10 27.06 3.01
C ILE A 210 0.50 28.16 2.16
N SER A 211 1.26 29.22 1.92
CA SER A 211 0.82 30.35 1.09
C SER A 211 1.81 30.68 -0.01
N ARG A 212 1.30 30.98 -1.20
CA ARG A 212 2.13 31.47 -2.31
C ARG A 212 2.50 32.94 -2.09
N THR A 213 3.80 33.23 -2.14
CA THR A 213 4.35 34.59 -2.03
C THR A 213 4.46 35.26 -3.41
N ALA A 214 4.57 36.60 -3.43
CA ALA A 214 4.73 37.38 -4.67
C ALA A 214 6.02 37.07 -5.44
N LYS A 215 7.06 36.53 -4.78
CA LYS A 215 8.38 36.26 -5.36
C LYS A 215 8.57 34.82 -5.82
N ASN A 216 7.49 34.14 -6.19
CA ASN A 216 7.55 32.78 -6.71
C ASN A 216 8.07 31.73 -5.69
N SER A 217 7.88 32.01 -4.41
CA SER A 217 8.20 31.11 -3.30
C SER A 217 6.93 30.76 -2.55
N PHE A 218 6.98 29.72 -1.72
CA PHE A 218 5.93 29.37 -0.79
C PHE A 218 6.40 29.66 0.64
N GLU A 219 5.57 30.35 1.41
CA GLU A 219 5.75 30.48 2.86
C GLU A 219 4.96 29.36 3.53
N ILE A 220 5.64 28.57 4.35
CA ILE A 220 5.05 27.52 5.17
C ILE A 220 5.20 27.94 6.62
N THR A 221 4.10 28.02 7.35
CA THR A 221 4.07 28.47 8.75
C THR A 221 3.44 27.39 9.62
N ILE A 222 4.07 27.04 10.73
CA ILE A 222 3.48 26.17 11.76
C ILE A 222 2.65 27.05 12.69
N THR A 223 1.35 26.81 12.79
CA THR A 223 0.41 27.71 13.48
C THR A 223 0.27 27.38 14.97
N GLU A 224 0.21 26.10 15.31
CA GLU A 224 0.01 25.61 16.68
C GLU A 224 0.93 24.38 16.89
N PRO A 225 2.21 24.58 17.24
CA PRO A 225 3.17 23.48 17.32
C PRO A 225 2.94 22.63 18.58
N ASP A 226 2.67 21.33 18.39
CA ASP A 226 2.65 20.32 19.45
C ASP A 226 4.07 19.87 19.89
N PHE A 227 5.08 20.17 19.08
CA PHE A 227 6.47 19.73 19.21
C PHE A 227 7.43 20.89 18.95
N SER A 228 8.71 20.70 19.26
CA SER A 228 9.76 21.61 18.80
C SER A 228 9.79 21.69 17.27
N PHE A 229 10.16 22.86 16.73
CA PHE A 229 10.10 23.10 15.28
C PHE A 229 10.97 22.12 14.47
N ASP A 230 12.10 21.69 15.01
CA ASP A 230 13.00 20.70 14.39
C ASP A 230 12.38 19.30 14.20
N ALA A 231 11.24 19.02 14.84
CA ALA A 231 10.47 17.80 14.64
C ALA A 231 9.63 17.82 13.34
N TYR A 232 9.47 18.99 12.71
CA TYR A 232 8.69 19.16 11.50
C TYR A 232 9.58 19.21 10.25
N THR A 233 9.10 18.62 9.17
CA THR A 233 9.80 18.65 7.87
C THR A 233 8.83 18.88 6.73
N VAL A 234 9.33 19.44 5.64
CA VAL A 234 8.61 19.57 4.38
C VAL A 234 9.45 18.96 3.27
N ASN A 235 8.90 17.95 2.59
CA ASN A 235 9.43 17.49 1.33
C ASN A 235 8.67 18.15 0.18
N VAL A 236 9.40 18.61 -0.83
CA VAL A 236 8.86 19.21 -2.04
C VAL A 236 8.98 18.20 -3.16
N LEU A 237 7.88 17.82 -3.79
CA LEU A 237 7.86 16.87 -4.89
C LEU A 237 7.40 17.52 -6.20
N ASP A 238 7.93 17.03 -7.32
CA ASP A 238 7.46 17.38 -8.65
C ASP A 238 6.13 16.68 -8.99
N GLU A 239 5.59 16.89 -10.20
CA GLU A 239 4.33 16.26 -10.61
C GLU A 239 4.42 14.75 -10.84
N SER A 240 5.66 14.26 -11.03
CA SER A 240 6.00 12.86 -11.17
C SER A 240 6.24 12.14 -9.84
N GLY A 241 6.21 12.86 -8.71
CA GLY A 241 6.48 12.36 -7.37
C GLY A 241 7.97 12.29 -7.00
N ASN A 242 8.87 12.88 -7.79
CA ASN A 242 10.30 12.92 -7.46
C ASN A 242 10.58 14.02 -6.43
N LEU A 243 11.48 13.75 -5.49
CA LEU A 243 11.92 14.72 -4.50
C LEU A 243 12.75 15.83 -5.17
N ILE A 244 12.29 17.07 -5.03
CA ILE A 244 13.00 18.29 -5.45
C ILE A 244 13.88 18.79 -4.31
N ALA A 245 13.30 18.91 -3.10
CA ALA A 245 13.98 19.45 -1.93
C ALA A 245 13.38 18.88 -0.63
N LYS A 246 14.20 18.83 0.41
CA LYS A 246 13.78 18.57 1.79
C LYS A 246 14.16 19.77 2.64
N HIS A 247 13.24 20.22 3.48
CA HIS A 247 13.43 21.31 4.42
C HIS A 247 13.06 20.87 5.83
N GLU A 248 13.76 21.42 6.81
CA GLU A 248 13.53 21.23 8.24
C GLU A 248 13.24 22.61 8.83
N PHE A 249 12.42 22.68 9.88
CA PHE A 249 12.08 23.95 10.49
C PHE A 249 13.04 24.26 11.63
N GLU A 250 13.66 25.44 11.58
CA GLU A 250 14.44 26.00 12.71
C GLU A 250 13.58 26.93 13.58
N ASN A 251 12.50 27.45 13.01
CA ASN A 251 11.54 28.34 13.65
C ASN A 251 10.15 28.14 13.01
N GLU A 252 9.18 28.96 13.41
CA GLU A 252 7.79 28.88 12.96
C GLU A 252 7.60 28.95 11.43
N LYS A 253 8.50 29.65 10.72
CA LYS A 253 8.34 29.97 9.30
C LYS A 253 9.46 29.42 8.44
N LEU A 254 9.06 28.91 7.28
CA LEU A 254 9.95 28.40 6.25
C LEU A 254 9.58 29.01 4.90
N ILE A 255 10.56 29.59 4.21
CA ILE A 255 10.40 30.06 2.82
C ILE A 255 11.02 29.05 1.88
N VAL A 256 10.19 28.47 1.01
CA VAL A 256 10.60 27.49 0.00
C VAL A 256 10.57 28.15 -1.39
N PRO A 257 11.73 28.49 -1.97
CA PRO A 257 11.78 29.02 -3.33
C PRO A 257 11.50 27.93 -4.36
N VAL A 258 10.73 28.24 -5.40
CA VAL A 258 10.54 27.33 -6.54
C VAL A 258 11.51 27.72 -7.66
N GLN A 259 12.47 26.83 -7.94
CA GLN A 259 13.45 26.99 -9.01
C GLN A 259 12.75 27.12 -10.38
N GLN A 260 13.34 27.93 -11.27
CA GLN A 260 12.71 28.27 -12.55
C GLN A 260 12.60 27.05 -13.48
N GLU A 261 13.52 26.10 -13.36
CA GLU A 261 13.55 24.82 -14.09
C GLU A 261 12.35 23.95 -13.70
N VAL A 262 12.04 23.87 -12.41
CA VAL A 262 10.88 23.12 -11.89
C VAL A 262 9.59 23.67 -12.50
N LYS A 263 9.44 25.00 -12.57
CA LYS A 263 8.27 25.63 -13.19
C LYS A 263 8.13 25.37 -14.68
N LYS A 264 9.25 25.35 -15.41
CA LYS A 264 9.23 25.09 -16.86
C LYS A 264 8.82 23.65 -17.16
N ALA A 265 9.16 22.72 -16.26
CA ALA A 265 8.96 21.30 -16.47
C ALA A 265 7.66 20.73 -15.86
N ASN A 266 6.99 21.45 -14.96
CA ASN A 266 5.84 20.93 -14.22
C ASN A 266 4.66 21.91 -14.19
N GLN A 267 3.44 21.39 -14.25
CA GLN A 267 2.23 22.19 -14.02
C GLN A 267 1.85 22.29 -12.54
N PHE A 268 2.31 21.33 -11.75
CA PHE A 268 1.97 21.21 -10.33
C PHE A 268 3.21 20.95 -9.48
N ILE A 269 3.14 21.35 -8.22
CA ILE A 269 4.12 21.05 -7.17
C ILE A 269 3.39 20.52 -5.95
N HIS A 270 4.05 19.61 -5.22
CA HIS A 270 3.47 18.99 -4.03
C HIS A 270 4.34 19.28 -2.81
N PHE A 271 3.70 19.61 -1.70
CA PHE A 271 4.34 19.77 -0.40
C PHE A 271 3.87 18.65 0.51
N VAL A 272 4.79 17.81 0.95
CA VAL A 272 4.54 16.77 1.96
C VAL A 272 5.00 17.32 3.29
N PHE A 273 4.08 17.87 4.06
CA PHE A 273 4.30 18.31 5.43
C PHE A 273 4.28 17.10 6.36
N LYS A 274 5.24 17.02 7.28
CA LYS A 274 5.38 15.93 8.24
C LYS A 274 5.61 16.48 9.64
N SER A 275 4.83 15.97 10.58
CA SER A 275 5.09 16.01 12.01
C SER A 275 5.46 14.60 12.50
N PRO A 276 5.82 14.40 13.78
CA PRO A 276 6.09 13.06 14.32
C PRO A 276 4.98 12.02 14.10
N PHE A 277 3.71 12.45 14.06
CA PHE A 277 2.56 11.53 13.98
C PHE A 277 1.67 11.75 12.76
N THR A 278 1.81 12.86 12.05
CA THR A 278 0.94 13.21 10.92
C THR A 278 1.74 13.52 9.67
N GLN A 279 1.16 13.17 8.53
CA GLN A 279 1.65 13.54 7.21
C GLN A 279 0.48 14.10 6.41
N LYS A 280 0.70 15.24 5.73
CA LYS A 280 -0.27 15.82 4.80
C LYS A 280 0.43 16.19 3.49
N THR A 281 -0.15 15.79 2.37
CA THR A 281 0.31 16.20 1.05
C THR A 281 -0.62 17.26 0.50
N VAL A 282 -0.07 18.40 0.11
CA VAL A 282 -0.80 19.53 -0.46
C VAL A 282 -0.30 19.78 -1.88
N ARG A 283 -1.22 19.93 -2.83
CA ARG A 283 -0.91 20.18 -4.23
C ARG A 283 -1.20 21.62 -4.61
N PHE A 284 -0.22 22.27 -5.23
CA PHE A 284 -0.38 23.60 -5.82
C PHE A 284 -0.16 23.57 -7.33
N LYS A 285 -0.96 24.34 -8.06
CA LYS A 285 -0.69 24.67 -9.45
C LYS A 285 0.44 25.69 -9.51
N LEU A 286 1.43 25.50 -10.39
CA LEU A 286 2.66 26.32 -10.46
C LEU A 286 2.50 27.65 -11.19
#